data_AF-A0A3N5YHZ8-F1
#
_entry.id   AF-A0A3N5YHZ8-F1
#
_cell.length_a   1.000
_cell.length_b   1.000
_cell.length_c   1.000
_cell.angle_alpha   90.00
_cell.angle_beta   90.00
_cell.angle_gamma   90.00
#
_symmetry.space_group_name_H-M   'P 1'
#
loop_
_entity.id
_entity.type
_entity.pdbx_description
1 polymer ?
#
loop_
_entity_poly.entity_id
_entity_poly.type
_entity_poly.pdbx_seq_one_letter_code
_entity_poly.pdbx_strand_id
1 'polypeptide(L)'
;RLIESVPSIDPTLEDAARSTLGRLQHDLRKLHDKIIHAQKRRDETLRRQYSRTRALAFPDGHPQERMVAFVYFLNRYGPALIDRLHADLPLGPGQHWVMAI
;
A
#
# COMPACT_ATOMS: atom_id res chain seq x y z
N ARG A 1 -27.74 -27.49 3.31
CA ARG A 1 -28.98 -27.74 2.53
C ARG A 1 -28.75 -28.70 1.36
N LEU A 2 -28.02 -28.34 0.30
CA LEU A 2 -27.84 -29.25 -0.85
C LEU A 2 -27.20 -30.60 -0.48
N ILE A 3 -26.13 -30.61 0.32
CA ILE A 3 -25.50 -31.87 0.78
C ILE A 3 -26.41 -32.66 1.72
N GLU A 4 -27.13 -31.98 2.61
CA GLU A 4 -28.04 -32.61 3.57
C GLU A 4 -29.21 -33.33 2.89
N SER A 5 -29.59 -32.91 1.68
CA SER A 5 -30.64 -33.55 0.87
C SER A 5 -30.16 -34.69 -0.03
N VAL A 6 -28.84 -34.92 -0.15
CA VAL A 6 -28.30 -35.98 -1.03
C VAL A 6 -28.65 -37.38 -0.54
N PRO A 7 -28.55 -37.72 0.76
CA PRO A 7 -28.86 -39.08 1.24
C PRO A 7 -30.31 -39.51 1.05
N SER A 8 -31.25 -38.56 0.97
CA SER A 8 -32.66 -38.85 0.66
C SER A 8 -32.90 -39.22 -0.80
N ILE A 9 -31.94 -38.97 -1.69
CA ILE A 9 -31.98 -39.35 -3.11
C ILE A 9 -31.13 -40.60 -3.33
N ASP A 10 -29.85 -40.55 -2.93
CA ASP A 10 -28.93 -41.66 -2.96
C ASP A 10 -27.84 -41.46 -1.88
N PRO A 11 -27.80 -42.31 -0.83
CA PRO A 11 -26.81 -42.22 0.24
C PRO A 11 -25.38 -42.49 -0.23
N THR A 12 -25.17 -43.19 -1.35
CA THR A 12 -23.83 -43.45 -1.87
C THR A 12 -23.16 -42.19 -2.46
N LEU A 13 -23.93 -41.13 -2.72
CA LEU A 13 -23.43 -39.88 -3.31
C LEU A 13 -22.99 -38.84 -2.27
N GLU A 14 -23.18 -39.08 -0.97
CA GLU A 14 -22.89 -38.08 0.07
C GLU A 14 -21.42 -37.63 0.06
N ASP A 15 -20.49 -38.58 0.01
CA ASP A 15 -19.05 -38.30 -0.01
C ASP A 15 -18.63 -37.56 -1.30
N ALA A 16 -19.22 -37.93 -2.43
CA ALA A 16 -19.00 -37.24 -3.70
C ALA A 16 -19.48 -35.78 -3.65
N ALA A 17 -20.64 -35.53 -3.03
CA ALA A 17 -21.19 -34.20 -2.82
C ALA A 17 -20.30 -33.36 -1.89
N ARG A 18 -19.83 -33.94 -0.77
CA ARG A 18 -18.92 -33.27 0.18
C ARG A 18 -17.59 -32.91 -0.46
N SER A 19 -16.99 -33.85 -1.21
CA SER A 19 -15.76 -33.63 -1.96
C SER A 19 -15.91 -32.50 -3.00
N THR A 20 -17.02 -32.50 -3.73
CA THR A 20 -17.32 -31.46 -4.72
C THR A 20 -17.47 -30.09 -4.08
N LEU A 21 -18.20 -29.99 -2.97
CA LEU A 21 -18.32 -28.74 -2.21
C LEU A 21 -16.95 -28.24 -1.72
N GLY A 22 -16.12 -29.12 -1.16
CA GLY A 22 -14.78 -28.75 -0.70
C GLY A 22 -13.92 -28.19 -1.83
N ARG A 23 -14.00 -28.78 -3.03
CA ARG A 23 -13.31 -28.30 -4.23
C ARG A 23 -13.82 -26.92 -4.66
N LEU A 24 -15.13 -26.74 -4.73
CA LEU A 24 -15.75 -25.45 -5.09
C LEU A 24 -15.36 -24.34 -4.10
N GLN A 25 -15.39 -24.63 -2.80
CA GLN A 25 -14.95 -23.69 -1.77
C GLN A 25 -13.48 -23.31 -1.94
N HIS A 26 -12.62 -24.28 -2.26
CA HIS A 26 -11.21 -24.04 -2.52
C HIS A 26 -10.98 -23.15 -3.74
N ASP A 27 -11.69 -23.43 -4.83
CA ASP A 27 -11.56 -22.66 -6.07
C ASP A 27 -12.11 -21.24 -5.90
N LEU A 28 -13.18 -21.05 -5.14
CA LEU A 28 -13.69 -19.73 -4.77
C LEU A 28 -12.69 -18.95 -3.92
N ARG A 29 -12.03 -19.58 -2.94
CA ARG A 29 -10.95 -18.93 -2.15
C ARG A 29 -9.79 -18.51 -3.05
N LYS A 30 -9.32 -19.40 -3.92
CA LYS A 30 -8.26 -19.08 -4.90
C LYS A 30 -8.64 -17.91 -5.81
N LEU A 31 -9.89 -17.88 -6.28
CA LEU A 31 -10.39 -16.78 -7.10
C LEU A 31 -10.41 -15.47 -6.32
N HIS A 32 -10.89 -15.49 -5.07
CA HIS A 32 -10.88 -14.34 -4.18
C HIS A 32 -9.45 -13.80 -3.99
N ASP A 33 -8.48 -14.65 -3.67
CA ASP A 33 -7.09 -14.25 -3.51
C ASP A 33 -6.52 -13.62 -4.77
N LYS A 34 -6.80 -14.20 -5.95
CA LYS A 34 -6.40 -13.64 -7.25
C LYS A 34 -6.99 -12.25 -7.48
N ILE A 35 -8.26 -12.03 -7.11
CA ILE A 35 -8.92 -10.72 -7.22
C ILE A 35 -8.20 -9.70 -6.32
N ILE A 36 -7.93 -10.06 -5.07
CA ILE A 36 -7.18 -9.19 -4.13
C ILE A 36 -5.78 -8.87 -4.68
N HIS A 37 -5.05 -9.86 -5.19
CA HIS A 37 -3.74 -9.65 -5.79
C HIS A 37 -3.79 -8.78 -7.04
N ALA A 38 -4.81 -8.95 -7.89
CA ALA A 38 -5.01 -8.10 -9.07
C ALA A 38 -5.27 -6.64 -8.68
N GLN A 39 -6.11 -6.39 -7.67
CA GLN A 39 -6.34 -5.04 -7.14
C GLN A 39 -5.06 -4.44 -6.56
N LYS A 40 -4.33 -5.19 -5.71
CA LYS A 40 -3.04 -4.73 -5.15
C LYS A 40 -2.02 -4.36 -6.22
N ARG A 41 -1.93 -5.13 -7.31
CA ARG A 41 -1.04 -4.84 -8.46
C ARG A 41 -1.50 -3.62 -9.24
N ARG A 42 -2.82 -3.47 -9.47
CA ARG A 42 -3.39 -2.28 -10.10
C ARG A 42 -3.01 -1.00 -9.34
N ASP A 43 -3.02 -1.06 -8.02
CA ASP A 43 -2.73 0.08 -7.14
C ASP A 43 -1.25 0.19 -6.74
N GLU A 44 -0.38 -0.68 -7.25
CA GLU A 44 1.01 -0.77 -6.80
C GLU A 44 1.77 0.53 -7.04
N THR A 45 1.56 1.17 -8.19
CA THR A 45 2.21 2.46 -8.51
C THR A 45 1.77 3.56 -7.56
N LEU A 46 0.46 3.67 -7.27
CA LEU A 46 -0.07 4.66 -6.34
C LEU A 46 0.48 4.41 -4.92
N ARG A 47 0.51 3.15 -4.47
CA ARG A 47 1.10 2.77 -3.19
C ARG A 47 2.58 3.12 -3.11
N ARG A 48 3.35 2.84 -4.16
CA ARG A 48 4.78 3.18 -4.23
C ARG A 48 5.00 4.68 -4.17
N GLN A 49 4.20 5.45 -4.92
CA GLN A 49 4.25 6.92 -4.89
C GLN A 49 3.93 7.46 -3.50
N TYR A 50 2.84 6.99 -2.88
CA TYR A 50 2.46 7.39 -1.52
C TYR A 50 3.56 7.07 -0.51
N SER A 51 4.05 5.83 -0.49
CA SER A 51 5.11 5.41 0.43
C SER A 51 6.38 6.23 0.25
N ARG A 52 6.76 6.53 -1.01
CA ARG A 52 7.92 7.38 -1.30
C ARG A 52 7.72 8.80 -0.80
N THR A 53 6.59 9.44 -1.11
CA THR A 53 6.29 10.81 -0.68
C THR A 53 6.25 10.90 0.84
N ARG A 54 5.61 9.94 1.51
CA ARG A 54 5.58 9.84 2.97
C ARG A 54 6.99 9.69 3.54
N ALA A 55 7.83 8.83 2.99
CA ALA A 55 9.20 8.63 3.48
C ALA A 55 10.09 9.86 3.27
N LEU A 56 9.83 10.68 2.26
CA LEU A 56 10.55 11.93 2.04
C LEU A 56 10.16 13.01 3.05
N ALA A 57 8.86 13.19 3.32
CA ALA A 57 8.36 14.22 4.24
C ALA A 57 8.41 13.80 5.72
N PHE A 58 8.19 12.51 5.99
CA PHE A 58 8.18 11.92 7.32
C PHE A 58 9.01 10.63 7.38
N PRO A 59 10.35 10.71 7.25
CA PRO A 59 11.24 9.56 7.43
C PRO A 59 10.99 8.89 8.79
N ASP A 60 10.75 7.58 8.78
CA ASP A 60 10.39 6.79 9.97
C ASP A 60 9.20 7.34 10.78
N GLY A 61 8.36 8.17 10.16
CA GLY A 61 7.22 8.82 10.82
C GLY A 61 7.56 10.10 11.59
N HIS A 62 8.83 10.54 11.57
CA HIS A 62 9.27 11.79 12.20
C HIS A 62 9.39 12.92 11.17
N PRO A 63 9.22 14.20 11.56
CA PRO A 63 9.44 15.33 10.66
C PRO A 63 10.82 15.27 9.98
N GLN A 64 10.85 15.51 8.66
CA GLN A 64 12.07 15.46 7.84
C GLN A 64 13.24 16.24 8.46
N GLU A 65 13.00 17.46 8.95
CA GLU A 65 14.02 18.34 9.55
C GLU A 65 14.74 17.72 10.77
N ARG A 66 14.13 16.73 11.42
CA ARG A 66 14.67 16.04 12.61
C ARG A 66 15.46 14.78 12.26
N MET A 67 15.27 14.25 11.05
CA MET A 67 15.85 12.97 10.61
C MET A 67 16.87 13.12 9.50
N VAL A 68 16.71 14.12 8.62
CA VAL A 68 17.53 14.29 7.42
C VAL A 68 18.42 15.51 7.56
N ALA A 69 19.72 15.27 7.56
CA ALA A 69 20.71 16.34 7.60
C ALA A 69 20.73 17.15 6.30
N PHE A 70 21.01 18.45 6.43
CA PHE A 70 21.08 19.39 5.31
C PHE A 70 22.01 18.92 4.15
N VAL A 71 23.09 18.20 4.48
CA VAL A 71 24.05 17.67 3.50
C VAL A 71 23.40 16.80 2.41
N TYR A 72 22.31 16.08 2.73
CA TYR A 72 21.55 15.29 1.77
C TYR A 72 21.00 16.19 0.65
N PHE A 73 20.38 17.31 1.03
CA PHE A 73 19.79 18.24 0.08
C PHE A 73 20.86 18.99 -0.70
N LEU A 74 21.96 19.37 -0.06
CA LEU A 74 23.08 20.02 -0.75
C LEU A 74 23.71 19.10 -1.81
N ASN A 75 23.89 17.81 -1.50
CA ASN A 75 24.40 16.85 -2.48
C ASN A 75 23.45 16.65 -3.67
N ARG A 76 22.13 16.66 -3.40
CA ARG A 76 21.11 16.40 -4.42
C ARG A 76 20.80 17.61 -5.32
N TYR A 77 20.77 18.81 -4.75
CA TYR A 77 20.33 20.03 -5.43
C TYR A 77 21.46 21.02 -5.70
N GLY A 78 22.66 20.77 -5.17
CA GLY A 78 23.83 21.62 -5.35
C GLY A 78 23.76 22.94 -4.58
N PRO A 79 24.77 23.80 -4.73
CA PRO A 79 24.88 25.07 -4.00
C PRO A 79 23.71 26.04 -4.22
N ALA A 80 23.09 26.00 -5.39
CA ALA A 80 21.94 26.86 -5.74
C ALA A 80 20.73 26.66 -4.82
N LEU A 81 20.67 25.56 -4.07
CA LEU A 81 19.68 25.36 -3.02
C LEU A 81 19.74 26.47 -1.97
N ILE A 82 20.93 26.92 -1.59
CA ILE A 82 21.11 27.96 -0.56
C ILE A 82 20.46 29.26 -1.01
N ASP A 83 20.73 29.68 -2.25
CA ASP A 83 20.19 30.91 -2.81
C ASP A 83 18.66 30.87 -2.84
N ARG A 84 18.09 29.71 -3.21
CA ARG A 84 16.65 29.51 -3.24
C ARG A 84 16.02 29.50 -1.85
N LEU A 85 16.64 28.85 -0.88
CA LEU A 85 16.18 28.89 0.52
C LEU A 85 16.19 30.33 1.05
N HIS A 86 17.23 31.10 0.75
CA HIS A 86 17.33 32.49 1.20
C HIS A 86 16.26 33.40 0.55
N ALA A 87 15.91 33.14 -0.72
CA ALA A 87 14.89 33.91 -1.43
C ALA A 87 13.45 33.54 -1.01
N ASP A 88 13.18 32.24 -0.84
CA ASP A 88 11.81 31.72 -0.79
C ASP A 88 11.35 31.30 0.62
N LEU A 89 12.26 31.05 1.58
CA LEU A 89 11.89 30.57 2.91
C LEU A 89 11.53 31.73 3.86
N PRO A 90 10.27 31.84 4.31
CA PRO A 90 9.88 32.89 5.24
C PRO A 90 10.37 32.53 6.65
N LEU A 91 10.91 33.51 7.36
CA LEU A 91 11.46 33.34 8.72
C LEU A 91 10.45 33.65 9.84
N GLY A 92 9.16 33.73 9.51
CA GLY A 92 8.10 34.01 10.47
C GLY A 92 7.91 32.86 11.48
N PRO A 93 7.81 33.14 12.79
CA PRO A 93 7.63 32.10 13.80
C PRO A 93 6.22 31.48 13.73
N GLY A 94 6.10 30.24 14.21
CA GLY A 94 4.81 29.59 14.45
C GLY A 94 4.10 29.04 13.21
N GLN A 95 4.78 28.95 12.07
CA GLN A 95 4.21 28.41 10.83
C GLN A 95 5.04 27.23 10.31
N HIS A 96 4.36 26.25 9.71
CA HIS A 96 4.99 25.13 9.01
C HIS A 96 5.05 25.45 7.52
N TRP A 97 6.22 25.26 6.92
CA TRP A 97 6.48 25.59 5.52
C TRP A 97 6.76 24.33 4.71
N VAL A 98 6.14 24.23 3.55
CA VAL A 98 6.44 23.19 2.56
C VAL A 98 7.10 23.84 1.37
N MET A 99 8.33 23.47 1.08
CA MET A 99 9.07 23.95 -0.09
C MET A 99 9.02 22.93 -1.22
N ALA A 100 8.49 23.35 -2.37
CA ALA A 100 8.54 22.59 -3.61
C ALA A 100 9.77 23.03 -4.42
N ILE A 101 10.83 22.21 -4.40
CA ILE A 101 12.13 22.51 -5.02
C ILE A 101 12.27 21.77 -6.33
#